data_AF-A0AAD5I0T1-F1
#
_entry.id   AF-A0AAD5I0T1-F1
#
_cell.length_a   1.000
_cell.length_b   1.000
_cell.length_c   1.000
_cell.angle_alpha   90.00
_cell.angle_beta   90.00
_cell.angle_gamma   90.00
#
_symmetry.space_group_name_H-M   'P 1'
#
loop_
_entity.id
_entity.type
_entity.pdbx_description
1 polymer ?
#
loop_
_entity_poly.entity_id
_entity_poly.type
_entity_poly.pdbx_seq_one_letter_code
_entity_poly.pdbx_strand_id
1 'polypeptide(L)'
;MPKKRNHIRSFKPTPAAFPTASSSGSSADKPSRSVNELLANLRRTSTGPSAAGAAASPSALPATAPSVPPAIREILQIPETPAPAPRHITRQRFDGHGRRLPAGPPPPGSWVSRGPADPSAEALSSSSRLSQRGLHDTCLPGTYLPSRGSMIDIVLRKLACDWSFHRVYNQYHLYFVPNHLKSALIRYVGIASEDGLSISDLKIILLPPPDTFEEDELDELATSNLEVNYIDLSGSIGRSMRLKDISDLLFPVKEQEPASELQESWDAAEAIPSPPRTLLPNLTHLSLALHPHHASSASWRQLISLSSKLTTLTHLSLAYWPEPCFTPRARMSTVATPQGGQIPYGGTNLYSHSLDHDWSEALLVLRMFSRNLYALEFLDLTGCSPWFKALCAESGHDFVNWADSWGKITELRLYTGWTPGPDALPSEQASFRESIEMAKSVAKHVRTMRAGKGRFIAVEHDHLDT
;
A
#
# COMPACT_ATOMS: atom_id res chain seq x y z
N MET A 1 -31.96 41.93 46.41
CA MET A 1 -33.13 41.86 45.49
C MET A 1 -33.39 43.28 44.99
N PRO A 2 -33.69 43.53 43.70
CA PRO A 2 -34.66 42.79 42.90
C PRO A 2 -34.12 42.16 41.61
N LYS A 3 -34.94 41.23 41.12
CA LYS A 3 -34.75 40.26 40.04
C LYS A 3 -35.22 40.83 38.69
N LYS A 4 -34.60 40.41 37.58
CA LYS A 4 -35.23 40.15 36.25
C LYS A 4 -34.14 39.58 35.32
N ARG A 5 -33.91 38.26 35.30
CA ARG A 5 -34.56 37.22 34.46
C ARG A 5 -34.23 37.38 32.97
N ASN A 6 -33.07 36.85 32.57
CA ASN A 6 -32.66 36.69 31.17
C ASN A 6 -33.40 35.51 30.55
N HIS A 7 -34.26 35.78 29.57
CA HIS A 7 -34.87 34.76 28.72
C HIS A 7 -33.96 34.49 27.52
N ILE A 8 -33.47 33.25 27.44
CA ILE A 8 -32.85 32.66 26.26
C ILE A 8 -33.91 32.63 25.15
N ARG A 9 -33.61 33.25 24.01
CA ARG A 9 -34.31 32.99 22.74
C ARG A 9 -33.29 32.60 21.69
N SER A 10 -33.58 31.47 21.06
CA SER A 10 -32.84 30.82 20.00
C SER A 10 -32.77 31.68 18.73
N PHE A 11 -31.55 31.93 18.26
CA PHE A 11 -31.31 32.54 16.95
C PHE A 11 -31.28 31.42 15.88
N LYS A 12 -32.32 31.37 15.05
CA LYS A 12 -32.26 30.72 13.73
C LYS A 12 -31.65 31.71 12.75
N PRO A 13 -30.56 31.39 12.03
CA PRO A 13 -30.11 32.22 10.93
C PRO A 13 -30.93 31.91 9.66
N THR A 14 -31.48 32.96 9.06
CA THR A 14 -32.03 32.94 7.69
C THR A 14 -30.99 33.63 6.79
N PRO A 15 -30.64 33.06 5.62
CA PRO A 15 -29.54 33.60 4.82
C PRO A 15 -29.99 34.83 4.01
N ALA A 16 -29.22 35.91 4.13
CA ALA A 16 -29.30 37.07 3.24
C ALA A 16 -28.27 36.90 2.11
N ALA A 17 -28.74 37.14 0.88
CA ALA A 17 -27.95 37.08 -0.34
C ALA A 17 -26.89 38.20 -0.38
N PHE A 18 -25.72 37.87 -0.93
CA PHE A 18 -24.66 38.84 -1.26
C PHE A 18 -24.92 39.51 -2.62
N PRO A 19 -24.63 40.81 -2.77
CA PRO A 19 -24.62 41.46 -4.08
C PRO A 19 -23.29 41.23 -4.82
N THR A 20 -23.42 40.95 -6.11
CA THR A 20 -22.44 41.16 -7.21
C THR A 20 -21.99 42.64 -7.25
N ALA A 21 -20.87 43.10 -7.79
CA ALA A 21 -20.07 42.81 -8.98
C ALA A 21 -18.69 43.54 -8.78
N SER A 22 -17.61 43.36 -9.53
CA SER A 22 -17.47 43.53 -10.99
C SER A 22 -16.02 43.29 -11.45
N SER A 23 -15.83 42.61 -12.58
CA SER A 23 -14.93 43.07 -13.66
C SER A 23 -15.18 42.32 -14.98
N SER A 24 -15.57 43.13 -15.96
CA SER A 24 -15.49 43.05 -17.42
C SER A 24 -14.78 41.88 -18.12
N GLY A 25 -15.43 41.36 -19.18
CA GLY A 25 -14.75 40.63 -20.27
C GLY A 25 -15.67 39.91 -21.27
N SER A 26 -16.35 40.67 -22.15
CA SER A 26 -16.80 40.32 -23.52
C SER A 26 -17.35 38.91 -23.85
N SER A 27 -18.67 38.79 -24.07
CA SER A 27 -19.28 38.26 -25.31
C SER A 27 -20.80 38.06 -25.18
N ALA A 28 -21.55 38.72 -26.08
CA ALA A 28 -22.89 38.44 -26.60
C ALA A 28 -23.96 37.75 -25.71
N ASP A 29 -25.04 38.51 -25.49
CA ASP A 29 -26.33 38.14 -24.88
C ASP A 29 -26.91 36.78 -25.27
N LYS A 30 -27.09 35.91 -24.27
CA LYS A 30 -28.22 34.95 -24.18
C LYS A 30 -28.64 34.87 -22.70
N PRO A 31 -29.92 35.08 -22.34
CA PRO A 31 -30.35 34.89 -20.95
C PRO A 31 -30.26 33.40 -20.57
N SER A 32 -29.68 33.13 -19.40
CA SER A 32 -29.61 31.79 -18.82
C SER A 32 -31.02 31.28 -18.51
N ARG A 33 -31.41 30.18 -19.17
CA ARG A 33 -32.71 29.51 -18.94
C ARG A 33 -32.88 29.16 -17.47
N SER A 34 -33.98 29.61 -16.87
CA SER A 34 -34.29 29.26 -15.47
C SER A 34 -34.69 27.79 -15.37
N VAL A 35 -34.41 27.16 -14.22
CA VAL A 35 -34.75 25.76 -13.94
C VAL A 35 -36.24 25.47 -14.17
N ASN A 36 -37.12 26.42 -13.86
CA ASN A 36 -38.56 26.31 -14.09
C ASN A 36 -38.91 26.26 -15.58
N GLU A 37 -38.15 26.96 -16.42
CA GLU A 37 -38.33 26.97 -17.87
C GLU A 37 -37.86 25.65 -18.50
N LEU A 38 -36.82 25.06 -17.92
CA LEU A 38 -36.29 23.75 -18.31
C LEU A 38 -37.28 22.63 -17.95
N LEU A 39 -37.86 22.68 -16.75
CA LEU A 39 -38.95 21.78 -16.33
C LEU A 39 -40.22 21.95 -17.17
N ALA A 40 -40.58 23.18 -17.53
CA ALA A 40 -41.70 23.44 -18.42
C ALA A 40 -41.47 22.90 -19.83
N ASN A 41 -40.24 23.03 -20.37
CA ASN A 41 -39.87 22.43 -21.64
C ASN A 41 -39.89 20.90 -21.59
N LEU A 42 -39.43 20.29 -20.50
CA LEU A 42 -39.42 18.83 -20.34
C LEU A 42 -40.84 18.24 -20.32
N ARG A 43 -41.79 18.94 -19.69
CA ARG A 43 -43.23 18.59 -19.71
C ARG A 43 -43.87 18.75 -21.09
N ARG A 44 -43.38 19.71 -21.89
CA ARG A 44 -43.85 19.93 -23.27
C ARG A 44 -43.23 18.95 -24.26
N THR A 45 -41.97 18.53 -24.06
CA THR A 45 -41.29 17.58 -24.94
C THR A 45 -41.76 16.14 -24.72
N SER A 46 -42.34 15.80 -23.56
CA SER A 46 -42.93 14.48 -23.32
C SER A 46 -44.30 14.29 -23.96
N THR A 47 -44.84 15.29 -24.67
CA THR A 47 -46.22 15.28 -25.19
C THR A 47 -46.36 15.71 -26.66
N GLY A 48 -45.30 15.60 -27.48
CA GLY A 48 -45.33 15.97 -28.91
C GLY A 48 -44.79 14.88 -29.86
N PRO A 49 -45.41 14.62 -31.02
CA PRO A 49 -45.06 13.53 -31.93
C PRO A 49 -43.93 13.94 -32.88
N SER A 50 -42.88 13.12 -33.00
CA SER A 50 -41.93 13.20 -34.10
C SER A 50 -42.13 12.00 -35.03
N ALA A 51 -42.67 12.26 -36.23
CA ALA A 51 -42.55 11.38 -37.40
C ALA A 51 -41.14 11.62 -38.00
N ALA A 52 -40.43 10.66 -38.60
CA ALA A 52 -40.92 9.72 -39.62
C ALA A 52 -40.06 8.43 -39.70
N GLY A 53 -40.72 7.31 -39.99
CA GLY A 53 -40.09 6.10 -40.56
C GLY A 53 -40.65 4.76 -40.08
N ALA A 54 -41.84 4.35 -40.59
CA ALA A 54 -42.46 3.01 -40.57
C ALA A 54 -42.74 2.37 -39.17
N ALA A 55 -43.93 1.92 -38.78
CA ALA A 55 -45.16 1.54 -39.47
C ALA A 55 -46.37 1.95 -38.60
N ALA A 56 -47.51 2.18 -39.26
CA ALA A 56 -48.73 2.71 -38.69
C ALA A 56 -49.41 1.75 -37.70
N SER A 57 -49.68 2.25 -36.49
CA SER A 57 -50.74 1.76 -35.60
C SER A 57 -51.53 2.99 -35.11
N PRO A 58 -52.87 2.98 -35.17
CA PRO A 58 -53.67 4.17 -34.90
C PRO A 58 -53.60 4.57 -33.42
N SER A 59 -53.33 5.85 -33.23
CA SER A 59 -53.44 6.69 -32.03
C SER A 59 -54.25 6.09 -30.87
N ALA A 60 -53.55 5.63 -29.83
CA ALA A 60 -54.15 5.47 -28.50
C ALA A 60 -54.40 6.88 -27.93
N LEU A 61 -55.68 7.24 -27.80
CA LEU A 61 -56.10 8.41 -27.04
C LEU A 61 -55.55 8.31 -25.59
N PRO A 62 -55.19 9.43 -24.95
CA PRO A 62 -54.67 9.43 -23.59
C PRO A 62 -55.65 8.72 -22.63
N ALA A 63 -55.10 7.85 -21.78
CA ALA A 63 -55.78 6.95 -20.85
C ALA A 63 -56.48 7.64 -19.66
N THR A 64 -57.06 8.82 -19.90
CA THR A 64 -57.78 9.65 -18.92
C THR A 64 -59.11 10.15 -19.48
N ALA A 65 -59.77 9.35 -20.33
CA ALA A 65 -61.18 9.54 -20.64
C ALA A 65 -62.05 8.74 -19.64
N PRO A 66 -63.12 9.32 -19.05
CA PRO A 66 -64.01 8.60 -18.15
C PRO A 66 -64.68 7.42 -18.88
N SER A 67 -64.67 6.24 -18.23
CA SER A 67 -65.26 5.02 -18.80
C SER A 67 -66.77 5.14 -18.84
N VAL A 68 -67.35 5.03 -20.04
CA VAL A 68 -68.80 5.04 -20.26
C VAL A 68 -69.33 3.59 -20.25
N PRO A 69 -70.46 3.30 -19.57
CA PRO A 69 -71.10 1.97 -19.58
C PRO A 69 -71.46 1.47 -20.99
N PRO A 70 -71.48 0.14 -21.23
CA PRO A 70 -71.57 -0.46 -22.56
C PRO A 70 -72.84 -0.07 -23.34
N ALA A 71 -73.98 0.09 -22.67
CA ALA A 71 -75.24 0.47 -23.31
C ALA A 71 -75.22 1.87 -23.97
N ILE A 72 -74.40 2.79 -23.46
CA ILE A 72 -74.26 4.15 -24.01
C ILE A 72 -73.14 4.19 -25.08
N ARG A 73 -72.16 3.28 -25.02
CA ARG A 73 -71.13 3.14 -26.06
C ARG A 73 -71.70 2.69 -27.40
N GLU A 74 -72.68 1.80 -27.37
CA GLU A 74 -73.32 1.25 -28.57
C GLU A 74 -74.12 2.33 -29.35
N ILE A 75 -74.77 3.25 -28.61
CA ILE A 75 -75.50 4.38 -29.20
C ILE A 75 -74.55 5.42 -29.80
N LEU A 76 -73.40 5.65 -29.16
CA LEU A 76 -72.43 6.68 -29.56
C LEU A 76 -71.35 6.17 -30.53
N GLN A 77 -71.44 4.93 -31.01
CA GLN A 77 -70.47 4.28 -31.92
C GLN A 77 -69.00 4.43 -31.47
N ILE A 78 -68.74 4.37 -30.16
CA ILE A 78 -67.39 4.51 -29.62
C ILE A 78 -66.67 3.16 -29.73
N PRO A 79 -65.45 3.10 -30.32
CA PRO A 79 -64.70 1.85 -30.46
C PRO A 79 -64.37 1.18 -29.11
N GLU A 80 -64.36 -0.15 -29.09
CA GLU A 80 -64.09 -0.94 -27.89
C GLU A 80 -62.62 -0.79 -27.45
N THR A 81 -62.39 -0.61 -26.14
CA THR A 81 -61.04 -0.42 -25.60
C THR A 81 -60.26 -1.74 -25.66
N PRO A 82 -59.06 -1.79 -26.27
CA PRO A 82 -58.28 -3.02 -26.35
C PRO A 82 -57.83 -3.52 -24.96
N ALA A 83 -57.71 -4.84 -24.83
CA ALA A 83 -57.28 -5.48 -23.59
C ALA A 83 -55.86 -5.04 -23.18
N PRO A 84 -55.59 -4.86 -21.87
CA PRO A 84 -54.28 -4.41 -21.41
C PRO A 84 -53.19 -5.45 -21.71
N ALA A 85 -52.01 -4.94 -22.09
CA ALA A 85 -50.85 -5.77 -22.40
C ALA A 85 -50.41 -6.66 -21.21
N PRO A 86 -49.89 -7.87 -21.47
CA PRO A 86 -49.43 -8.79 -20.42
C PRO A 86 -48.28 -8.18 -19.60
N ARG A 87 -48.38 -8.27 -18.27
CA ARG A 87 -47.39 -7.69 -17.33
C ARG A 87 -46.07 -8.43 -17.43
N HIS A 88 -44.98 -7.69 -17.59
CA HIS A 88 -43.62 -8.22 -17.53
C HIS A 88 -43.33 -8.78 -16.13
N ILE A 89 -42.88 -10.04 -16.03
CA ILE A 89 -42.56 -10.70 -14.76
C ILE A 89 -41.36 -9.99 -14.12
N THR A 90 -41.58 -9.37 -12.96
CA THR A 90 -40.53 -8.77 -12.13
C THR A 90 -39.61 -9.89 -11.61
N ARG A 91 -38.32 -9.86 -11.96
CA ARG A 91 -37.33 -10.85 -11.50
C ARG A 91 -37.35 -10.99 -9.97
N GLN A 92 -37.58 -12.20 -9.47
CA GLN A 92 -37.51 -12.53 -8.05
C GLN A 92 -36.07 -12.39 -7.55
N ARG A 93 -35.90 -11.79 -6.37
CA ARG A 93 -34.57 -11.51 -5.80
C ARG A 93 -34.12 -12.65 -4.91
N PHE A 94 -32.93 -13.17 -5.21
CA PHE A 94 -32.23 -14.15 -4.39
C PHE A 94 -30.97 -13.53 -3.79
N ASP A 95 -30.58 -13.96 -2.58
CA ASP A 95 -29.26 -13.65 -2.02
C ASP A 95 -28.16 -14.51 -2.67
N GLY A 96 -26.88 -14.26 -2.32
CA GLY A 96 -25.73 -15.04 -2.81
C GLY A 96 -25.72 -16.52 -2.39
N HIS A 97 -26.65 -16.93 -1.53
CA HIS A 97 -26.88 -18.31 -1.12
C HIS A 97 -28.21 -18.88 -1.67
N GLY A 98 -28.85 -18.20 -2.62
CA GLY A 98 -30.06 -18.67 -3.31
C GLY A 98 -31.35 -18.57 -2.50
N ARG A 99 -31.41 -17.83 -1.39
CA ARG A 99 -32.63 -17.60 -0.60
C ARG A 99 -33.40 -16.39 -1.10
N ARG A 100 -34.72 -16.48 -1.10
CA ARG A 100 -35.61 -15.38 -1.50
C ARG A 100 -35.53 -14.25 -0.49
N LEU A 101 -35.18 -13.06 -0.98
CA LEU A 101 -35.19 -11.85 -0.14
C LEU A 101 -36.64 -11.41 0.13
N PRO A 102 -36.94 -10.88 1.34
CA PRO A 102 -38.26 -10.39 1.68
C PRO A 102 -38.68 -9.26 0.74
N ALA A 103 -39.99 -9.12 0.53
CA ALA A 103 -40.55 -8.08 -0.33
C ALA A 103 -40.25 -6.70 0.26
N GLY A 104 -39.28 -6.01 -0.33
CA GLY A 104 -38.89 -4.65 0.04
C GLY A 104 -38.74 -3.77 -1.20
N PRO A 105 -38.86 -2.43 -1.03
CA PRO A 105 -38.58 -1.51 -2.12
C PRO A 105 -37.16 -1.72 -2.66
N PRO A 106 -36.93 -1.55 -3.97
CA PRO A 106 -35.57 -1.55 -4.51
C PRO A 106 -34.69 -0.57 -3.74
N PRO A 107 -33.43 -0.93 -3.45
CA PRO A 107 -32.47 0.07 -3.00
C PRO A 107 -32.42 1.19 -4.06
N PRO A 108 -32.21 2.45 -3.65
CA PRO A 108 -32.06 3.57 -4.56
C PRO A 108 -31.07 3.22 -5.68
N GLY A 109 -31.36 3.66 -6.90
CA GLY A 109 -30.46 3.45 -8.04
C GLY A 109 -29.04 3.94 -7.76
N SER A 110 -28.88 4.97 -6.94
CA SER A 110 -27.57 5.48 -6.49
C SER A 110 -26.76 4.51 -5.61
N TRP A 111 -27.39 3.52 -4.98
CA TRP A 111 -26.71 2.49 -4.17
C TRP A 111 -26.25 1.30 -5.01
N VAL A 112 -26.98 0.99 -6.08
CA VAL A 112 -26.64 -0.09 -7.02
C VAL A 112 -25.80 0.41 -8.18
N SER A 113 -25.84 1.73 -8.45
CA SER A 113 -24.88 2.43 -9.30
C SER A 113 -23.56 2.61 -8.57
N ARG A 114 -22.97 1.49 -8.13
CA ARG A 114 -21.51 1.42 -8.08
C ARG A 114 -21.11 1.53 -9.54
N GLY A 115 -20.75 2.74 -9.97
CA GLY A 115 -19.99 2.90 -11.21
C GLY A 115 -18.85 1.88 -11.16
N PRO A 116 -18.56 1.18 -12.28
CA PRO A 116 -17.42 0.27 -12.30
C PRO A 116 -16.26 1.00 -11.65
N ALA A 117 -15.66 0.37 -10.64
CA ALA A 117 -14.44 0.86 -10.02
C ALA A 117 -13.54 1.35 -11.14
N ASP A 118 -13.12 2.61 -11.05
CA ASP A 118 -12.45 3.38 -12.09
C ASP A 118 -11.57 2.47 -12.97
N PRO A 119 -12.02 2.05 -14.16
CA PRO A 119 -11.25 1.14 -15.00
C PRO A 119 -10.00 1.85 -15.54
N SER A 120 -9.83 3.15 -15.28
CA SER A 120 -8.62 3.88 -15.60
C SER A 120 -7.38 3.34 -14.86
N ALA A 121 -7.52 2.78 -13.65
CA ALA A 121 -6.38 2.18 -12.94
C ALA A 121 -6.00 0.79 -13.46
N GLU A 122 -6.96 -0.01 -13.96
CA GLU A 122 -6.68 -1.32 -14.58
C GLU A 122 -6.33 -1.20 -16.07
N ALA A 123 -6.89 -0.21 -16.79
CA ALA A 123 -6.61 0.02 -18.20
C ALA A 123 -5.19 0.55 -18.45
N LEU A 124 -4.58 1.27 -17.50
CA LEU A 124 -3.17 1.70 -17.61
C LEU A 124 -2.18 0.53 -17.48
N SER A 125 -2.56 -0.56 -16.81
CA SER A 125 -1.72 -1.77 -16.69
C SER A 125 -1.82 -2.71 -17.89
N SER A 126 -2.88 -2.60 -18.68
CA SER A 126 -3.13 -3.49 -19.83
C SER A 126 -2.21 -3.26 -21.05
N SER A 127 -1.38 -2.21 -21.01
CA SER A 127 -0.45 -1.86 -22.10
C SER A 127 1.03 -2.03 -21.73
N SER A 128 1.35 -2.58 -20.55
CA SER A 128 2.75 -2.85 -20.19
C SER A 128 3.17 -4.22 -20.72
N ARG A 129 4.29 -4.27 -21.45
CA ARG A 129 4.91 -5.52 -21.93
C ARG A 129 5.25 -6.48 -20.78
N LEU A 130 5.48 -5.92 -19.59
CA LEU A 130 5.80 -6.64 -18.36
C LEU A 130 4.79 -6.25 -17.28
N SER A 131 4.17 -7.24 -16.64
CA SER A 131 3.32 -7.03 -15.48
C SER A 131 4.17 -7.08 -14.22
N GLN A 132 4.45 -5.94 -13.60
CA GLN A 132 5.19 -5.90 -12.34
C GLN A 132 4.30 -6.38 -11.18
N ARG A 133 4.87 -7.19 -10.28
CA ARG A 133 4.18 -7.60 -9.06
C ARG A 133 4.18 -6.42 -8.08
N GLY A 134 3.00 -5.91 -7.76
CA GLY A 134 2.88 -4.76 -6.86
C GLY A 134 3.35 -5.07 -5.44
N LEU A 135 3.79 -4.05 -4.71
CA LEU A 135 4.08 -4.12 -3.27
C LEU A 135 2.85 -4.53 -2.43
N HIS A 136 1.66 -4.46 -3.00
CA HIS A 136 0.43 -4.97 -2.41
C HIS A 136 0.45 -6.50 -2.21
N ASP A 137 1.32 -7.22 -2.91
CA ASP A 137 1.40 -8.68 -2.85
C ASP A 137 2.58 -9.20 -2.01
N THR A 138 3.48 -8.33 -1.52
CA THR A 138 4.70 -8.71 -0.75
C THR A 138 4.46 -8.79 0.76
N CYS A 139 3.30 -9.31 1.20
CA CYS A 139 2.97 -9.38 2.62
C CYS A 139 3.80 -10.42 3.36
N LEU A 140 4.32 -10.06 4.54
CA LEU A 140 4.97 -11.00 5.45
C LEU A 140 3.94 -11.99 6.02
N PRO A 141 4.25 -13.29 6.11
CA PRO A 141 3.35 -14.26 6.74
C PRO A 141 3.20 -13.95 8.24
N GLY A 142 2.07 -14.38 8.82
CA GLY A 142 1.78 -14.14 10.25
C GLY A 142 1.41 -12.70 10.62
N THR A 143 1.48 -11.74 9.68
CA THR A 143 1.10 -10.35 9.93
C THR A 143 -0.40 -10.11 9.71
N TYR A 144 -0.97 -9.19 10.48
CA TYR A 144 -2.35 -8.78 10.29
C TYR A 144 -2.45 -7.78 9.14
N LEU A 145 -3.25 -8.12 8.12
CA LEU A 145 -3.67 -7.19 7.10
C LEU A 145 -5.21 -7.23 7.01
N PRO A 146 -5.90 -6.07 7.02
CA PRO A 146 -7.34 -6.04 6.84
C PRO A 146 -7.77 -6.75 5.56
N SER A 147 -8.85 -7.53 5.64
CA SER A 147 -9.38 -8.24 4.47
C SER A 147 -9.77 -7.24 3.38
N ARG A 148 -9.41 -7.54 2.13
CA ARG A 148 -9.72 -6.68 0.98
C ARG A 148 -11.23 -6.43 0.90
N GLY A 149 -11.63 -5.17 0.78
CA GLY A 149 -13.03 -4.73 0.74
C GLY A 149 -13.73 -4.67 2.11
N SER A 150 -13.05 -5.02 3.20
CA SER A 150 -13.57 -4.77 4.55
C SER A 150 -13.66 -3.26 4.83
N MET A 151 -14.50 -2.87 5.79
CA MET A 151 -14.60 -1.47 6.20
C MET A 151 -13.24 -0.91 6.65
N ILE A 152 -12.44 -1.72 7.37
CA ILE A 152 -11.11 -1.32 7.84
C ILE A 152 -10.16 -1.12 6.65
N ASP A 153 -10.11 -2.04 5.69
CA ASP A 153 -9.31 -1.88 4.46
C ASP A 153 -9.69 -0.60 3.70
N ILE A 154 -11.00 -0.37 3.48
CA ILE A 154 -11.49 0.80 2.77
C ILE A 154 -11.10 2.09 3.51
N VAL A 155 -11.26 2.14 4.83
CA VAL A 155 -10.94 3.32 5.65
C VAL A 155 -9.43 3.57 5.66
N LEU A 156 -8.59 2.56 5.91
CA LEU A 156 -7.13 2.74 5.91
C LEU A 156 -6.61 3.16 4.53
N ARG A 157 -7.16 2.59 3.46
CA ARG A 157 -6.80 2.98 2.09
C ARG A 157 -7.17 4.42 1.80
N LYS A 158 -8.37 4.86 2.21
CA LYS A 158 -8.78 6.26 2.06
C LYS A 158 -7.93 7.21 2.88
N LEU A 159 -7.62 6.84 4.12
CA LEU A 159 -6.73 7.61 4.99
C LEU A 159 -5.33 7.74 4.39
N ALA A 160 -4.83 6.68 3.73
CA ALA A 160 -3.55 6.70 3.04
C ALA A 160 -3.55 7.53 1.76
N CYS A 161 -4.62 7.52 0.97
CA CYS A 161 -4.74 8.39 -0.21
C CYS A 161 -4.74 9.88 0.18
N ASP A 162 -5.45 10.22 1.25
CA ASP A 162 -5.55 11.59 1.76
C ASP A 162 -4.52 11.87 2.87
N TRP A 163 -3.39 11.16 2.88
CA TRP A 163 -2.43 11.18 4.00
C TRP A 163 -1.87 12.58 4.28
N SER A 164 -1.65 13.39 3.23
CA SER A 164 -1.18 14.78 3.34
C SER A 164 -2.08 15.65 4.23
N PHE A 165 -3.38 15.40 4.22
CA PHE A 165 -4.34 16.05 5.10
C PHE A 165 -4.29 15.45 6.51
N HIS A 166 -4.31 14.11 6.61
CA HIS A 166 -4.39 13.42 7.91
C HIS A 166 -3.16 13.65 8.79
N ARG A 167 -1.96 13.68 8.23
CA ARG A 167 -0.71 13.93 8.97
C ARG A 167 -0.66 15.30 9.64
N VAL A 168 -1.45 16.28 9.18
CA VAL A 168 -1.51 17.62 9.78
C VAL A 168 -2.72 17.72 10.72
N TYR A 169 -3.91 17.41 10.22
CA TYR A 169 -5.15 17.65 10.96
C TYR A 169 -5.37 16.64 12.09
N ASN A 170 -4.95 15.39 11.90
CA ASN A 170 -5.16 14.29 12.85
C ASN A 170 -3.89 13.86 13.57
N GLN A 171 -2.81 14.66 13.54
CA GLN A 171 -1.52 14.30 14.13
C GLN A 171 -1.61 13.84 15.59
N TYR A 172 -2.48 14.45 16.40
CA TYR A 172 -2.65 14.10 17.81
C TYR A 172 -3.48 12.82 18.03
N HIS A 173 -4.19 12.34 17.00
CA HIS A 173 -5.09 11.18 17.09
C HIS A 173 -4.47 9.91 16.50
N LEU A 174 -3.50 10.05 15.58
CA LEU A 174 -2.89 8.94 14.86
C LEU A 174 -2.11 7.97 15.76
N TYR A 175 -1.56 8.45 16.86
CA TYR A 175 -0.91 7.62 17.88
C TYR A 175 -1.88 6.61 18.53
N PHE A 176 -3.15 7.00 18.72
CA PHE A 176 -4.17 6.18 19.38
C PHE A 176 -4.82 5.14 18.45
N VAL A 177 -4.36 5.03 17.21
CA VAL A 177 -4.74 3.92 16.33
C VAL A 177 -4.36 2.60 17.01
N PRO A 178 -5.24 1.58 17.04
CA PRO A 178 -4.92 0.29 17.66
C PRO A 178 -3.59 -0.28 17.16
N ASN A 179 -2.77 -0.82 18.06
CA ASN A 179 -1.41 -1.28 17.75
C ASN A 179 -1.34 -2.26 16.57
N HIS A 180 -2.28 -3.20 16.50
CA HIS A 180 -2.36 -4.16 15.39
C HIS A 180 -2.72 -3.52 14.03
N LEU A 181 -3.27 -2.28 14.01
CA LEU A 181 -3.59 -1.52 12.80
C LEU A 181 -2.49 -0.52 12.42
N LYS A 182 -1.62 -0.12 13.36
CA LYS A 182 -0.53 0.84 13.09
C LYS A 182 0.33 0.38 11.91
N SER A 183 0.76 -0.88 11.92
CA SER A 183 1.59 -1.46 10.87
C SER A 183 0.88 -1.56 9.52
N ALA A 184 -0.42 -1.88 9.52
CA ALA A 184 -1.23 -1.88 8.30
C ALA A 184 -1.36 -0.45 7.74
N LEU A 185 -1.62 0.54 8.60
CA LEU A 185 -1.68 1.96 8.21
C LEU A 185 -0.35 2.43 7.60
N ILE A 186 0.77 2.16 8.27
CA ILE A 186 2.13 2.47 7.80
C ILE A 186 2.34 1.91 6.39
N ARG A 187 1.95 0.65 6.16
CA ARG A 187 2.03 0.01 4.84
C ARG A 187 1.16 0.71 3.80
N TYR A 188 -0.12 0.96 4.11
CA TYR A 188 -1.05 1.59 3.17
C TYR A 188 -0.54 2.98 2.76
N VAL A 189 -0.05 3.78 3.70
CA VAL A 189 0.55 5.09 3.42
C VAL A 189 1.80 4.95 2.57
N GLY A 190 2.71 4.04 2.92
CA GLY A 190 3.95 3.83 2.17
C GLY A 190 3.74 3.46 0.70
N ILE A 191 2.67 2.70 0.41
CA ILE A 191 2.34 2.28 -0.96
C ILE A 191 1.46 3.29 -1.70
N ALA A 192 0.41 3.82 -1.05
CA ALA A 192 -0.62 4.63 -1.73
C ALA A 192 -0.29 6.13 -1.78
N SER A 193 0.54 6.65 -0.88
CA SER A 193 0.92 8.07 -0.86
C SER A 193 1.88 8.40 -2.02
N GLU A 194 1.65 9.54 -2.67
CA GLU A 194 2.52 10.08 -3.73
C GLU A 194 3.91 10.48 -3.22
N ASP A 195 4.00 10.93 -1.97
CA ASP A 195 5.25 11.31 -1.32
C ASP A 195 5.86 10.17 -0.49
N GLY A 196 5.17 9.02 -0.40
CA GLY A 196 5.52 7.94 0.53
C GLY A 196 5.26 8.31 2.01
N LEU A 197 5.76 7.48 2.92
CA LEU A 197 5.73 7.73 4.37
C LEU A 197 7.04 8.40 4.79
N SER A 198 7.01 9.52 5.52
CA SER A 198 8.22 10.18 6.03
C SER A 198 8.58 9.72 7.46
N ILE A 199 9.78 10.05 7.91
CA ILE A 199 10.19 9.77 9.30
C ILE A 199 9.33 10.51 10.33
N SER A 200 8.88 11.72 10.00
CA SER A 200 7.98 12.49 10.86
C SER A 200 6.61 11.81 10.97
N ASP A 201 6.14 11.19 9.88
CA ASP A 201 4.89 10.44 9.88
C ASP A 201 4.97 9.20 10.78
N LEU A 202 6.10 8.46 10.75
CA LEU A 202 6.32 7.36 11.69
C LEU A 202 6.32 7.82 13.14
N LYS A 203 6.92 8.97 13.44
CA LYS A 203 6.91 9.54 14.80
C LYS A 203 5.49 9.85 15.25
N ILE A 204 4.65 10.41 14.38
CA ILE A 204 3.24 10.71 14.67
C ILE A 204 2.43 9.44 14.99
N ILE A 205 2.75 8.31 14.34
CA ILE A 205 2.02 7.04 14.53
C ILE A 205 2.55 6.26 15.75
N LEU A 206 3.86 6.30 16.00
CA LEU A 206 4.53 5.43 16.98
C LEU A 206 4.87 6.11 18.31
N LEU A 207 4.99 7.44 18.33
CA LEU A 207 5.32 8.19 19.53
C LEU A 207 4.08 8.95 20.03
N PRO A 208 3.91 9.06 21.36
CA PRO A 208 2.87 9.90 21.92
C PRO A 208 3.05 11.36 21.45
N PRO A 209 1.96 12.12 21.31
CA PRO A 209 2.06 13.52 20.94
C PRO A 209 2.89 14.31 21.97
N PRO A 210 3.69 15.29 21.52
CA PRO A 210 4.51 16.10 22.41
C PRO A 210 3.64 16.88 23.41
N ASP A 211 4.20 17.16 24.59
CA ASP A 211 3.60 17.99 25.65
C ASP A 211 2.26 17.47 26.21
N THR A 212 1.90 16.22 25.94
CA THR A 212 0.63 15.62 26.38
C THR A 212 0.77 14.77 27.64
N PHE A 213 1.96 14.21 27.87
CA PHE A 213 2.24 13.26 28.95
C PHE A 213 3.54 13.67 29.67
N GLU A 214 3.57 13.47 30.99
CA GLU A 214 4.79 13.63 31.80
C GLU A 214 5.77 12.47 31.52
N GLU A 215 7.07 12.66 31.80
CA GLU A 215 8.12 11.67 31.47
C GLU A 215 7.84 10.26 32.05
N ASP A 216 7.24 10.18 33.23
CA ASP A 216 6.88 8.90 33.87
C ASP A 216 5.71 8.20 33.15
N GLU A 217 4.74 8.96 32.63
CA GLU A 217 3.62 8.43 31.83
C GLU A 217 4.07 8.03 30.41
N LEU A 218 5.10 8.69 29.88
CA LEU A 218 5.73 8.32 28.61
C LEU A 218 6.35 6.91 28.66
N ASP A 219 6.89 6.49 29.81
CA ASP A 219 7.43 5.14 29.97
C ASP A 219 6.32 4.08 29.97
N GLU A 220 5.15 4.37 30.56
CA GLU A 220 3.96 3.51 30.43
C GLU A 220 3.43 3.50 29.00
N LEU A 221 3.39 4.63 28.29
CA LEU A 221 2.96 4.67 26.89
C LEU A 221 3.96 3.99 25.96
N ALA A 222 5.26 4.00 26.27
CA ALA A 222 6.25 3.18 25.58
C ALA A 222 5.99 1.67 25.78
N THR A 223 5.38 1.26 26.90
CA THR A 223 4.90 -0.14 27.04
C THR A 223 3.77 -0.48 26.06
N SER A 224 2.99 0.49 25.56
CA SER A 224 1.97 0.21 24.54
C SER A 224 2.58 -0.25 23.20
N ASN A 225 3.81 0.18 22.91
CA ASN A 225 4.55 -0.26 21.73
C ASN A 225 5.11 -1.68 21.87
N LEU A 226 5.02 -2.32 23.05
CA LEU A 226 5.37 -3.74 23.25
C LEU A 226 4.50 -4.68 22.42
N GLU A 227 3.28 -4.27 22.06
CA GLU A 227 2.37 -5.07 21.24
C GLU A 227 2.69 -4.97 19.74
N VAL A 228 3.48 -3.97 19.34
CA VAL A 228 3.83 -3.73 17.93
C VAL A 228 5.02 -4.63 17.57
N ASN A 229 4.69 -5.84 17.12
CA ASN A 229 5.68 -6.87 16.79
C ASN A 229 6.08 -6.88 15.31
N TYR A 230 5.42 -6.07 14.47
CA TYR A 230 5.69 -6.01 13.04
C TYR A 230 5.62 -4.60 12.49
N ILE A 231 6.49 -4.26 11.54
CA ILE A 231 6.43 -3.01 10.78
C ILE A 231 6.62 -3.32 9.30
N ASP A 232 5.81 -2.69 8.46
CA ASP A 232 5.93 -2.80 7.02
C ASP A 232 6.20 -1.42 6.39
N LEU A 233 7.46 -1.18 5.99
CA LEU A 233 7.92 0.07 5.37
C LEU A 233 7.97 -0.02 3.83
N SER A 234 7.22 -0.96 3.25
CA SER A 234 7.21 -1.19 1.80
C SER A 234 6.94 0.10 1.03
N GLY A 235 7.79 0.40 0.04
CA GLY A 235 7.65 1.56 -0.84
C GLY A 235 8.12 2.90 -0.26
N SER A 236 8.49 2.96 1.02
CA SER A 236 8.96 4.20 1.67
C SER A 236 10.48 4.30 1.75
N ILE A 237 11.16 3.16 1.96
CA ILE A 237 12.62 3.10 2.00
C ILE A 237 13.20 3.51 0.65
N GLY A 238 14.13 4.46 0.67
CA GLY A 238 14.81 4.94 -0.53
C GLY A 238 14.03 5.96 -1.37
N ARG A 239 12.71 6.07 -1.14
CA ARG A 239 11.83 7.08 -1.74
C ARG A 239 11.69 8.30 -0.85
N SER A 240 11.21 8.10 0.38
CA SER A 240 10.80 9.14 1.32
C SER A 240 11.55 9.08 2.65
N MET A 241 12.28 7.98 2.88
CA MET A 241 13.01 7.70 4.11
C MET A 241 14.34 7.02 3.86
N ARG A 242 15.33 7.31 4.71
CA ARG A 242 16.63 6.61 4.71
C ARG A 242 16.66 5.61 5.85
N LEU A 243 17.41 4.53 5.64
CA LEU A 243 17.52 3.47 6.64
C LEU A 243 18.25 3.92 7.91
N LYS A 244 19.15 4.90 7.79
CA LYS A 244 19.76 5.56 8.95
C LYS A 244 18.70 6.21 9.87
N ASP A 245 17.77 6.97 9.29
CA ASP A 245 16.74 7.68 10.07
C ASP A 245 15.85 6.68 10.84
N ILE A 246 15.63 5.49 10.28
CA ILE A 246 14.92 4.38 10.94
C ILE A 246 15.76 3.76 12.05
N SER A 247 17.05 3.54 11.82
CA SER A 247 17.95 3.07 12.90
C SER A 247 17.96 4.04 14.06
N ASP A 248 17.96 5.35 13.80
CA ASP A 248 18.02 6.37 14.84
C ASP A 248 16.68 6.47 15.59
N LEU A 249 15.54 6.21 14.93
CA LEU A 249 14.22 6.16 15.56
C LEU A 249 14.02 4.89 16.41
N LEU A 250 14.41 3.72 15.90
CA LEU A 250 14.22 2.45 16.61
C LEU A 250 15.19 2.29 17.78
N PHE A 251 16.40 2.84 17.64
CA PHE A 251 17.49 2.74 18.59
C PHE A 251 18.05 4.14 18.90
N PRO A 252 17.27 5.00 19.57
CA PRO A 252 17.72 6.32 19.95
C PRO A 252 18.97 6.23 20.83
N VAL A 253 19.99 7.00 20.48
CA VAL A 253 21.17 7.17 21.32
C VAL A 253 20.78 8.17 22.41
N LYS A 254 20.82 7.75 23.68
CA LYS A 254 20.70 8.70 24.79
C LYS A 254 21.98 9.52 24.80
N GLU A 255 21.93 10.80 24.45
CA GLU A 255 23.01 11.71 24.80
C GLU A 255 23.11 11.69 26.33
N GLN A 256 24.24 11.24 26.86
CA GLN A 256 24.54 11.49 28.26
C GLN A 256 24.56 13.00 28.41
N GLU A 257 23.63 13.57 29.18
CA GLU A 257 23.77 14.96 29.59
C GLU A 257 25.18 15.13 30.16
N PRO A 258 25.96 16.13 29.71
CA PRO A 258 27.22 16.42 30.36
C PRO A 258 26.87 16.71 31.80
N ALA A 259 27.38 15.88 32.72
CA ALA A 259 27.24 16.03 34.17
C ALA A 259 27.59 17.47 34.54
N SER A 260 26.59 18.34 34.51
CA SER A 260 26.73 19.73 34.82
C SER A 260 26.47 19.82 36.30
N GLU A 261 27.52 20.25 36.97
CA GLU A 261 27.58 20.57 38.40
C GLU A 261 27.79 19.36 39.30
N LEU A 262 29.07 19.06 39.53
CA LEU A 262 29.66 18.80 40.85
C LEU A 262 28.63 18.50 41.96
N GLN A 263 28.04 17.31 41.94
CA GLN A 263 27.34 16.80 43.11
C GLN A 263 28.36 16.13 44.02
N GLU A 264 29.03 16.94 44.85
CA GLU A 264 29.79 16.47 46.01
C GLU A 264 28.81 15.85 47.03
N SER A 265 28.33 14.64 46.74
CA SER A 265 27.53 13.84 47.67
C SER A 265 28.04 12.41 47.60
N TRP A 266 28.69 11.97 48.69
CA TRP A 266 29.28 10.63 48.86
C TRP A 266 28.24 9.50 49.01
N ASP A 267 27.12 9.59 48.30
CA ASP A 267 26.04 8.59 48.24
C ASP A 267 25.46 8.47 46.82
N ALA A 268 26.31 8.59 45.79
CA ALA A 268 25.92 8.24 44.44
C ALA A 268 25.79 6.71 44.34
N ALA A 269 24.56 6.20 44.53
CA ALA A 269 24.21 4.87 44.06
C ALA A 269 24.70 4.77 42.61
N GLU A 270 25.58 3.81 42.33
CA GLU A 270 26.14 3.59 41.00
C GLU A 270 25.02 3.68 39.98
N ALA A 271 25.03 4.73 39.14
CA ALA A 271 24.06 4.89 38.08
C ALA A 271 24.32 3.76 37.08
N ILE A 272 23.63 2.63 37.29
CA ILE A 272 23.64 1.50 36.38
C ILE A 272 23.25 2.08 35.02
N PRO A 273 24.11 1.99 33.99
CA PRO A 273 23.78 2.54 32.69
C PRO A 273 22.52 1.85 32.19
N SER A 274 21.41 2.60 32.14
CA SER A 274 20.15 2.10 31.63
C SER A 274 20.38 1.60 30.20
N PRO A 275 19.98 0.37 29.86
CA PRO A 275 20.17 -0.16 28.51
C PRO A 275 19.52 0.78 27.49
N PRO A 276 20.07 0.89 26.27
CA PRO A 276 19.54 1.78 25.25
C PRO A 276 18.05 1.48 25.02
N ARG A 277 17.20 2.48 25.23
CA ARG A 277 15.75 2.36 25.03
C ARG A 277 15.51 1.99 23.56
N THR A 278 14.93 0.81 23.35
CA THR A 278 14.50 0.37 22.01
C THR A 278 13.04 0.69 21.87
N LEU A 279 12.64 1.41 20.81
CA LEU A 279 11.25 1.83 20.63
C LEU A 279 10.29 0.63 20.51
N LEU A 280 10.77 -0.46 19.90
CA LEU A 280 10.00 -1.67 19.59
C LEU A 280 10.80 -2.90 19.98
N PRO A 281 10.87 -3.23 21.28
CA PRO A 281 11.73 -4.32 21.77
C PRO A 281 11.24 -5.71 21.32
N ASN A 282 9.96 -5.85 20.96
CA ASN A 282 9.35 -7.10 20.49
C ASN A 282 9.21 -7.17 18.96
N LEU A 283 9.92 -6.31 18.21
CA LEU A 283 9.87 -6.33 16.75
C LEU A 283 10.44 -7.65 16.22
N THR A 284 9.60 -8.43 15.57
CA THR A 284 9.93 -9.75 14.98
C THR A 284 9.82 -9.74 13.46
N HIS A 285 8.94 -8.91 12.90
CA HIS A 285 8.68 -8.83 11.45
C HIS A 285 8.98 -7.44 10.92
N LEU A 286 9.79 -7.35 9.86
CA LEU A 286 10.14 -6.10 9.22
C LEU A 286 10.09 -6.24 7.71
N SER A 287 9.30 -5.41 7.03
CA SER A 287 9.39 -5.28 5.57
C SER A 287 10.16 -4.02 5.22
N LEU A 288 11.23 -4.19 4.44
CA LEU A 288 12.00 -3.11 3.81
C LEU A 288 11.87 -3.17 2.29
N ALA A 289 10.77 -3.71 1.76
CA ALA A 289 10.56 -3.84 0.33
C ALA A 289 10.65 -2.48 -0.37
N LEU A 290 11.44 -2.41 -1.45
CA LEU A 290 11.66 -1.18 -2.19
C LEU A 290 10.63 -1.02 -3.31
N HIS A 291 10.28 0.22 -3.62
CA HIS A 291 9.60 0.48 -4.87
C HIS A 291 10.57 0.18 -6.04
N PRO A 292 10.19 -0.59 -7.08
CA PRO A 292 11.10 -0.97 -8.17
C PRO A 292 11.83 0.23 -8.82
N HIS A 293 11.12 1.34 -9.00
CA HIS A 293 11.71 2.59 -9.54
C HIS A 293 12.73 3.29 -8.64
N HIS A 294 12.77 2.98 -7.34
CA HIS A 294 13.65 3.63 -6.35
C HIS A 294 14.72 2.70 -5.76
N ALA A 295 14.88 1.48 -6.30
CA ALA A 295 15.79 0.47 -5.76
C ALA A 295 17.26 0.92 -5.66
N SER A 296 17.72 1.84 -6.52
CA SER A 296 19.10 2.34 -6.58
C SER A 296 19.53 3.18 -5.37
N SER A 297 18.59 3.62 -4.55
CA SER A 297 18.83 4.46 -3.37
C SER A 297 19.15 3.66 -2.10
N ALA A 298 18.93 2.34 -2.11
CA ALA A 298 19.15 1.48 -0.96
C ALA A 298 20.64 1.31 -0.64
N SER A 299 20.94 1.12 0.66
CA SER A 299 22.30 1.00 1.16
C SER A 299 22.48 -0.28 1.99
N TRP A 300 23.19 -1.25 1.43
CA TRP A 300 23.57 -2.48 2.14
C TRP A 300 24.44 -2.19 3.38
N ARG A 301 25.27 -1.14 3.33
CA ARG A 301 26.07 -0.71 4.48
C ARG A 301 25.18 -0.30 5.67
N GLN A 302 24.14 0.49 5.41
CA GLN A 302 23.18 0.89 6.44
C GLN A 302 22.35 -0.31 6.90
N LEU A 303 21.98 -1.22 5.99
CA LEU A 303 21.23 -2.43 6.33
C LEU A 303 22.02 -3.35 7.24
N ILE A 304 23.31 -3.56 6.97
CA ILE A 304 24.18 -4.35 7.83
C ILE A 304 24.29 -3.69 9.21
N SER A 305 24.49 -2.37 9.28
CA SER A 305 24.56 -1.64 10.55
C SER A 305 23.25 -1.69 11.35
N LEU A 306 22.10 -1.74 10.67
CA LEU A 306 20.80 -1.90 11.32
C LEU A 306 20.60 -3.35 11.78
N SER A 307 20.97 -4.32 10.95
CA SER A 307 20.79 -5.76 11.23
C SER A 307 21.51 -6.23 12.49
N SER A 308 22.66 -5.63 12.84
CA SER A 308 23.36 -5.97 14.09
C SER A 308 22.60 -5.54 15.35
N LYS A 309 21.61 -4.65 15.23
CA LYS A 309 20.73 -4.20 16.32
C LYS A 309 19.39 -4.97 16.34
N LEU A 310 19.03 -5.64 15.25
CA LEU A 310 17.75 -6.35 15.07
C LEU A 310 17.85 -7.83 15.48
N THR A 311 18.20 -8.09 16.73
CA THR A 311 18.49 -9.46 17.22
C THR A 311 17.25 -10.35 17.39
N THR A 312 16.06 -9.75 17.54
CA THR A 312 14.77 -10.46 17.71
C THR A 312 14.04 -10.75 16.40
N LEU A 313 14.61 -10.34 15.27
CA LEU A 313 13.94 -10.38 13.98
C LEU A 313 13.89 -11.80 13.41
N THR A 314 12.68 -12.28 13.11
CA THR A 314 12.42 -13.61 12.54
C THR A 314 11.94 -13.54 11.09
N HIS A 315 11.27 -12.46 10.68
CA HIS A 315 10.71 -12.31 9.33
C HIS A 315 11.19 -11.02 8.67
N LEU A 316 11.84 -11.15 7.51
CA LEU A 316 12.34 -10.01 6.75
C LEU A 316 11.89 -10.07 5.30
N SER A 317 11.41 -8.94 4.77
CA SER A 317 11.30 -8.75 3.31
C SER A 317 12.32 -7.73 2.82
N LEU A 318 13.13 -8.15 1.86
CA LEU A 318 14.04 -7.35 1.06
C LEU A 318 13.60 -7.36 -0.41
N ALA A 319 12.29 -7.38 -0.67
CA ALA A 319 11.80 -7.38 -2.03
C ALA A 319 12.32 -6.14 -2.81
N TYR A 320 12.73 -6.36 -4.06
CA TYR A 320 13.29 -5.38 -4.98
C TYR A 320 14.59 -4.70 -4.51
N TRP A 321 15.32 -5.32 -3.58
CA TRP A 321 16.64 -4.83 -3.19
C TRP A 321 17.66 -4.99 -4.32
N PRO A 322 18.52 -3.97 -4.53
CA PRO A 322 19.59 -4.06 -5.51
C PRO A 322 20.62 -5.10 -5.05
N GLU A 323 21.48 -5.48 -5.98
CA GLU A 323 22.58 -6.38 -5.72
C GLU A 323 23.43 -6.01 -4.49
N PRO A 324 23.76 -6.99 -3.63
CA PRO A 324 24.61 -6.80 -2.45
C PRO A 324 25.97 -6.18 -2.80
N CYS A 325 26.15 -4.90 -2.46
CA CYS A 325 27.42 -4.19 -2.63
C CYS A 325 27.53 -3.00 -1.66
N PHE A 326 28.75 -2.70 -1.21
CA PHE A 326 29.03 -1.56 -0.34
C PHE A 326 29.13 -0.24 -1.12
N THR A 327 29.46 -0.33 -2.41
CA THR A 327 29.77 0.84 -3.25
C THR A 327 28.94 0.88 -4.56
N PRO A 328 27.59 0.87 -4.48
CA PRO A 328 26.73 0.81 -5.67
C PRO A 328 26.96 1.95 -6.68
N ARG A 329 27.36 3.14 -6.20
CA ARG A 329 27.63 4.32 -7.04
C ARG A 329 29.02 4.32 -7.70
N ALA A 330 29.90 3.38 -7.34
CA ALA A 330 31.27 3.33 -7.85
C ALA A 330 31.48 2.30 -8.98
N ARG A 331 30.41 1.64 -9.45
CA ARG A 331 30.49 0.56 -10.46
C ARG A 331 31.18 0.92 -11.77
N MET A 332 31.23 2.21 -12.11
CA MET A 332 31.88 2.74 -13.32
C MET A 332 33.16 3.53 -13.03
N SER A 333 33.58 3.59 -11.76
CA SER A 333 34.75 4.36 -11.34
C SER A 333 35.97 3.44 -11.30
N THR A 334 37.10 3.92 -11.82
CA THR A 334 38.39 3.21 -11.80
C THR A 334 39.48 4.12 -11.25
N VAL A 335 40.41 3.56 -10.49
CA VAL A 335 41.62 4.21 -9.99
C VAL A 335 42.81 3.75 -10.83
N ALA A 336 43.64 4.70 -11.25
CA ALA A 336 44.91 4.40 -11.90
C ALA A 336 45.94 3.91 -10.86
N THR A 337 46.56 2.78 -11.11
CA THR A 337 47.66 2.26 -10.30
C THR A 337 48.96 2.98 -10.63
N PRO A 338 49.93 3.01 -9.69
CA PRO A 338 51.27 3.55 -9.96
C PRO A 338 51.99 2.83 -11.11
N GLN A 339 51.60 1.58 -11.42
CA GLN A 339 52.13 0.81 -12.55
C GLN A 339 51.38 1.04 -13.88
N GLY A 340 50.44 2.00 -13.94
CA GLY A 340 49.72 2.38 -15.16
C GLY A 340 48.49 1.53 -15.50
N GLY A 341 48.08 0.61 -14.62
CA GLY A 341 46.83 -0.16 -14.77
C GLY A 341 45.62 0.61 -14.24
N GLN A 342 44.43 0.34 -14.74
CA GLN A 342 43.19 0.85 -14.15
C GLN A 342 42.52 -0.28 -13.37
N ILE A 343 42.28 -0.06 -12.07
CA ILE A 343 41.58 -1.01 -11.20
C ILE A 343 40.24 -0.38 -10.81
N PRO A 344 39.13 -1.13 -10.77
CA PRO A 344 37.86 -0.60 -10.28
C PRO A 344 38.00 0.00 -8.88
N TYR A 345 37.36 1.16 -8.65
CA TYR A 345 37.36 1.86 -7.36
C TYR A 345 36.62 1.06 -6.28
N GLY A 346 35.56 0.36 -6.66
CA GLY A 346 34.79 -0.54 -5.81
C GLY A 346 35.19 -2.01 -5.99
N GLY A 347 34.70 -2.87 -5.10
CA GLY A 347 34.85 -4.33 -5.22
C GLY A 347 34.01 -4.94 -6.36
N THR A 348 33.02 -4.20 -6.88
CA THR A 348 32.14 -4.61 -7.96
C THR A 348 32.14 -3.56 -9.07
N ASN A 349 32.39 -3.99 -10.31
CA ASN A 349 32.33 -3.18 -11.53
C ASN A 349 31.09 -3.59 -12.39
N LEU A 350 30.81 -2.87 -13.47
CA LEU A 350 29.65 -3.15 -14.36
C LEU A 350 29.64 -4.60 -14.91
N TYR A 351 30.80 -5.17 -15.17
CA TYR A 351 30.97 -6.47 -15.82
C TYR A 351 31.31 -7.61 -14.85
N SER A 352 31.47 -7.31 -13.55
CA SER A 352 31.89 -8.28 -12.52
C SER A 352 31.07 -9.56 -12.57
N HIS A 353 29.75 -9.47 -12.66
CA HIS A 353 28.88 -10.65 -12.63
C HIS A 353 28.63 -11.29 -14.00
N SER A 354 28.79 -10.52 -15.09
CA SER A 354 28.45 -10.97 -16.44
C SER A 354 29.65 -11.54 -17.21
N LEU A 355 30.82 -10.91 -17.08
CA LEU A 355 32.06 -11.36 -17.74
C LEU A 355 32.98 -12.06 -16.74
N ASP A 356 33.25 -11.41 -15.61
CA ASP A 356 34.28 -11.90 -14.67
C ASP A 356 33.76 -12.99 -13.72
N HIS A 357 32.43 -13.17 -13.67
CA HIS A 357 31.76 -14.10 -12.75
C HIS A 357 32.16 -13.89 -11.28
N ASP A 358 32.59 -12.68 -10.92
CA ASP A 358 33.05 -12.33 -9.59
C ASP A 358 31.86 -11.94 -8.71
N TRP A 359 31.62 -12.73 -7.67
CA TRP A 359 30.57 -12.49 -6.67
C TRP A 359 31.14 -12.13 -5.30
N SER A 360 32.44 -11.88 -5.19
CA SER A 360 33.15 -11.81 -3.90
C SER A 360 32.61 -10.71 -2.97
N GLU A 361 32.35 -9.50 -3.48
CA GLU A 361 31.76 -8.42 -2.66
C GLU A 361 30.34 -8.79 -2.21
N ALA A 362 29.52 -9.35 -3.11
CA ALA A 362 28.16 -9.74 -2.77
C ALA A 362 28.12 -10.86 -1.71
N LEU A 363 29.02 -11.85 -1.82
CA LEU A 363 29.18 -12.93 -0.86
C LEU A 363 29.64 -12.41 0.51
N LEU A 364 30.56 -11.43 0.54
CA LEU A 364 30.97 -10.78 1.78
C LEU A 364 29.80 -10.07 2.47
N VAL A 365 29.03 -9.27 1.72
CA VAL A 365 27.83 -8.56 2.22
C VAL A 365 26.81 -9.56 2.77
N LEU A 366 26.47 -10.59 1.99
CA LEU A 366 25.49 -11.60 2.38
C LEU A 366 25.95 -12.42 3.59
N ARG A 367 27.25 -12.76 3.69
CA ARG A 367 27.80 -13.46 4.85
C ARG A 367 27.75 -12.62 6.12
N MET A 368 28.09 -11.33 6.04
CA MET A 368 27.96 -10.42 7.18
C MET A 368 26.50 -10.30 7.61
N PHE A 369 25.61 -10.14 6.63
CA PHE A 369 24.19 -10.01 6.86
C PHE A 369 23.58 -11.27 7.49
N SER A 370 23.96 -12.46 7.00
CA SER A 370 23.46 -13.73 7.52
C SER A 370 23.89 -14.00 8.96
N ARG A 371 25.09 -13.55 9.35
CA ARG A 371 25.59 -13.69 10.72
C ARG A 371 24.84 -12.79 11.70
N ASN A 372 24.46 -11.58 11.27
CA ASN A 372 23.72 -10.66 12.12
C ASN A 372 22.27 -11.13 12.35
N LEU A 373 21.65 -11.75 11.35
CA LEU A 373 20.25 -12.21 11.40
C LEU A 373 20.15 -13.73 11.51
N TYR A 374 20.81 -14.32 12.50
CA TYR A 374 20.80 -15.77 12.72
C TYR A 374 19.46 -16.31 13.24
N ALA A 375 18.58 -15.43 13.71
CA ALA A 375 17.24 -15.77 14.20
C ALA A 375 16.19 -15.87 13.07
N LEU A 376 16.56 -15.55 11.83
CA LEU A 376 15.64 -15.44 10.72
C LEU A 376 14.99 -16.78 10.36
N GLU A 377 13.66 -16.78 10.25
CA GLU A 377 12.80 -17.90 9.88
C GLU A 377 12.17 -17.70 8.49
N PHE A 378 11.96 -16.45 8.08
CA PHE A 378 11.40 -16.09 6.78
C PHE A 378 12.24 -15.01 6.10
N LEU A 379 12.53 -15.21 4.81
CA LEU A 379 13.21 -14.22 3.98
C LEU A 379 12.50 -14.08 2.63
N ASP A 380 12.07 -12.85 2.31
CA ASP A 380 11.50 -12.52 1.00
C ASP A 380 12.48 -11.72 0.15
N LEU A 381 12.87 -12.31 -0.99
CA LEU A 381 13.75 -11.74 -2.01
C LEU A 381 13.01 -11.62 -3.35
N THR A 382 11.70 -11.37 -3.32
CA THR A 382 10.92 -11.08 -4.53
C THR A 382 11.55 -9.92 -5.32
N GLY A 383 11.72 -10.03 -6.63
CA GLY A 383 12.29 -8.95 -7.44
C GLY A 383 13.82 -8.88 -7.44
N CYS A 384 14.50 -9.83 -6.79
CA CYS A 384 15.94 -9.85 -6.61
C CYS A 384 16.66 -10.84 -7.56
N SER A 385 16.02 -11.23 -8.66
CA SER A 385 16.55 -12.24 -9.58
C SER A 385 17.96 -11.98 -10.12
N PRO A 386 18.41 -10.73 -10.37
CA PRO A 386 19.76 -10.48 -10.90
C PRO A 386 20.89 -11.04 -10.02
N TRP A 387 20.67 -11.17 -8.72
CA TRP A 387 21.69 -11.63 -7.77
C TRP A 387 21.37 -12.97 -7.11
N PHE A 388 20.34 -13.71 -7.56
CA PHE A 388 20.05 -15.05 -7.03
C PHE A 388 21.25 -15.99 -7.09
N LYS A 389 22.11 -15.85 -8.10
CA LYS A 389 23.35 -16.64 -8.22
C LYS A 389 24.29 -16.47 -7.02
N ALA A 390 24.30 -15.30 -6.38
CA ALA A 390 25.08 -15.05 -5.16
C ALA A 390 24.67 -15.96 -3.98
N LEU A 391 23.42 -16.42 -3.95
CA LEU A 391 22.89 -17.28 -2.88
C LEU A 391 23.47 -18.70 -2.90
N CYS A 392 24.05 -19.12 -4.03
CA CYS A 392 24.68 -20.42 -4.21
C CYS A 392 26.15 -20.35 -4.65
N ALA A 393 26.70 -19.14 -4.84
CA ALA A 393 28.09 -18.95 -5.19
C ALA A 393 29.00 -19.12 -3.97
N GLU A 394 30.26 -19.46 -4.24
CA GLU A 394 31.31 -19.65 -3.24
C GLU A 394 32.61 -19.05 -3.77
N SER A 395 33.28 -18.25 -2.94
CA SER A 395 34.59 -17.69 -3.24
C SER A 395 35.49 -17.82 -2.02
N GLY A 396 36.35 -18.85 -2.02
CA GLY A 396 37.23 -19.16 -0.88
C GLY A 396 36.44 -19.46 0.40
N HIS A 397 36.48 -18.53 1.37
CA HIS A 397 35.75 -18.65 2.64
C HIS A 397 34.45 -17.82 2.70
N ASP A 398 34.09 -17.19 1.59
CA ASP A 398 32.93 -16.32 1.48
C ASP A 398 31.82 -17.09 0.76
N PHE A 399 30.81 -17.50 1.53
CA PHE A 399 29.60 -18.14 1.05
C PHE A 399 28.46 -17.92 2.05
N VAL A 400 27.22 -18.11 1.59
CA VAL A 400 26.03 -18.07 2.44
C VAL A 400 25.85 -19.42 3.14
N ASN A 401 25.98 -19.44 4.46
CA ASN A 401 25.80 -20.68 5.22
C ASN A 401 24.32 -20.92 5.58
N TRP A 402 23.65 -21.67 4.72
CA TRP A 402 22.25 -22.08 4.87
C TRP A 402 21.99 -23.13 5.96
N ALA A 403 23.03 -23.79 6.47
CA ALA A 403 22.91 -24.82 7.51
C ALA A 403 23.14 -24.27 8.93
N ASP A 404 23.90 -23.18 9.06
CA ASP A 404 24.29 -22.58 10.34
C ASP A 404 23.68 -21.18 10.52
N SER A 405 24.30 -20.14 9.93
CA SER A 405 23.83 -18.75 10.09
C SER A 405 22.39 -18.54 9.64
N TRP A 406 22.00 -19.10 8.50
CA TRP A 406 20.61 -19.10 8.02
C TRP A 406 19.92 -20.45 8.23
N GLY A 407 20.43 -21.25 9.17
CA GLY A 407 19.91 -22.58 9.52
C GLY A 407 18.51 -22.59 10.14
N LYS A 408 17.95 -21.42 10.49
CA LYS A 408 16.58 -21.29 11.01
C LYS A 408 15.54 -20.92 9.96
N ILE A 409 15.96 -20.47 8.77
CA ILE A 409 15.03 -20.10 7.70
C ILE A 409 14.22 -21.33 7.29
N THR A 410 12.90 -21.22 7.35
CA THR A 410 11.94 -22.24 6.94
C THR A 410 11.19 -21.86 5.67
N GLU A 411 11.14 -20.57 5.33
CA GLU A 411 10.48 -20.09 4.12
C GLU A 411 11.34 -19.02 3.43
N LEU A 412 11.61 -19.24 2.15
CA LEU A 412 12.39 -18.34 1.28
C LEU A 412 11.57 -18.04 0.03
N ARG A 413 11.31 -16.76 -0.25
CA ARG A 413 10.62 -16.33 -1.49
C ARG A 413 11.60 -15.79 -2.51
N LEU A 414 11.61 -16.42 -3.69
CA LEU A 414 12.46 -16.10 -4.85
C LEU A 414 11.60 -15.83 -6.08
N TYR A 415 10.58 -14.98 -5.94
CA TYR A 415 9.80 -14.51 -7.07
C TYR A 415 10.61 -13.52 -7.91
N THR A 416 10.45 -13.55 -9.22
CA THR A 416 11.08 -12.63 -10.17
C THR A 416 10.61 -11.18 -10.01
N GLY A 417 9.40 -10.98 -9.44
CA GLY A 417 8.80 -9.66 -9.23
C GLY A 417 8.15 -9.04 -10.47
N TRP A 418 8.15 -9.74 -11.59
CA TRP A 418 7.48 -9.33 -12.83
C TRP A 418 7.14 -10.56 -13.67
N THR A 419 6.06 -10.51 -14.43
CA THR A 419 5.68 -11.57 -15.36
C THR A 419 5.61 -11.03 -16.79
N PRO A 420 6.06 -11.79 -17.80
CA PRO A 420 5.95 -11.37 -19.19
C PRO A 420 4.48 -11.31 -19.61
N GLY A 421 4.07 -10.19 -20.21
CA GLY A 421 2.75 -10.03 -20.81
C GLY A 421 2.62 -10.74 -22.17
N PRO A 422 1.44 -10.69 -22.81
CA PRO A 422 1.21 -11.33 -24.11
C PRO A 422 2.12 -10.78 -25.22
N ASP A 423 2.53 -9.52 -25.12
CA ASP A 423 3.38 -8.82 -26.08
C ASP A 423 4.87 -8.78 -25.67
N ALA A 424 5.29 -9.61 -24.71
CA ALA A 424 6.67 -9.65 -24.23
C ALA A 424 7.64 -10.15 -25.31
N LEU A 425 8.79 -9.49 -25.42
CA LEU A 425 9.86 -9.84 -26.36
C LEU A 425 10.44 -11.24 -26.07
N PRO A 426 10.97 -11.95 -27.08
CA PRO A 426 11.63 -13.23 -26.85
C PRO A 426 12.77 -13.17 -25.82
N SER A 427 13.49 -12.05 -25.75
CA SER A 427 14.54 -11.81 -24.76
C SER A 427 13.98 -11.64 -23.34
N GLU A 428 12.84 -10.99 -23.19
CA GLU A 428 12.16 -10.83 -21.89
C GLU A 428 11.63 -12.17 -21.39
N GLN A 429 11.03 -12.97 -22.29
CA GLN A 429 10.61 -14.33 -21.97
C GLN A 429 11.80 -15.23 -21.60
N ALA A 430 12.93 -15.11 -22.30
CA ALA A 430 14.14 -15.85 -21.98
C ALA A 430 14.70 -15.45 -20.61
N SER A 431 14.78 -14.16 -20.30
CA SER A 431 15.24 -13.65 -19.00
C SER A 431 14.33 -14.09 -17.85
N PHE A 432 13.01 -14.13 -18.08
CA PHE A 432 12.06 -14.65 -17.11
C PHE A 432 12.29 -16.14 -16.82
N ARG A 433 12.46 -16.96 -17.86
CA ARG A 433 12.77 -18.39 -17.73
C ARG A 433 14.10 -18.62 -17.01
N GLU A 434 15.14 -17.89 -17.39
CA GLU A 434 16.46 -17.96 -16.74
C GLU A 434 16.37 -17.63 -15.25
N SER A 435 15.60 -16.60 -14.89
CA SER A 435 15.38 -16.21 -13.49
C SER A 435 14.67 -17.34 -12.70
N ILE A 436 13.67 -18.00 -13.30
CA ILE A 436 12.98 -19.15 -12.69
C ILE A 436 13.94 -20.35 -12.54
N GLU A 437 14.73 -20.65 -13.55
CA GLU A 437 15.72 -21.73 -13.49
C GLU A 437 16.78 -21.47 -12.42
N MET A 438 17.24 -20.23 -12.30
CA MET A 438 18.16 -19.82 -11.23
C MET A 438 17.51 -19.99 -9.86
N ALA A 439 16.25 -19.57 -9.66
CA ALA A 439 15.53 -19.76 -8.40
C ALA A 439 15.38 -21.26 -8.05
N LYS A 440 15.11 -22.13 -9.03
CA LYS A 440 15.09 -23.59 -8.84
C LYS A 440 16.46 -24.15 -8.46
N SER A 441 17.54 -23.65 -9.08
CA SER A 441 18.91 -24.02 -8.75
C SER A 441 19.26 -23.64 -7.30
N VAL A 442 18.92 -22.42 -6.88
CA VAL A 442 19.07 -21.98 -5.48
C VAL A 442 18.28 -22.90 -4.55
N ALA A 443 17.01 -23.19 -4.87
CA ALA A 443 16.19 -24.09 -4.06
C ALA A 443 16.82 -25.48 -3.89
N LYS A 444 17.40 -26.05 -4.96
CA LYS A 444 18.13 -27.32 -4.90
C LYS A 444 19.38 -27.20 -4.05
N HIS A 445 20.20 -26.17 -4.27
CA HIS A 445 21.43 -25.91 -3.53
C HIS A 445 21.18 -25.80 -2.01
N VAL A 446 20.19 -25.00 -1.61
CA VAL A 446 19.83 -24.81 -0.20
C VAL A 446 19.36 -26.12 0.44
N ARG A 447 18.51 -26.90 -0.26
CA ARG A 447 18.07 -28.22 0.25
C ARG A 447 19.23 -29.20 0.38
N THR A 448 20.19 -29.19 -0.55
CA THR A 448 21.39 -30.03 -0.49
C THR A 448 22.30 -29.63 0.67
N MET A 449 22.56 -28.33 0.85
CA MET A 449 23.36 -27.79 1.97
C MET A 449 22.76 -28.16 3.34
N ARG A 450 21.43 -28.25 3.41
CA ARG A 450 20.68 -28.60 4.63
C ARG A 450 20.36 -30.08 4.77
N ALA A 451 20.84 -30.93 3.87
CA ALA A 451 20.58 -32.37 3.96
C ALA A 451 21.08 -32.91 5.31
N GLY A 452 20.14 -33.30 6.17
CA GLY A 452 20.43 -33.80 7.53
C GLY A 452 20.79 -32.74 8.58
N LYS A 453 20.65 -31.43 8.29
CA LYS A 453 20.98 -30.33 9.21
C LYS A 453 19.94 -29.20 9.17
N GLY A 454 19.50 -28.73 10.34
CA GLY A 454 18.58 -27.60 10.47
C GLY A 454 17.11 -27.98 10.26
N ARG A 455 16.25 -26.95 10.12
CA ARG A 455 14.80 -27.12 9.87
C ARG A 455 14.50 -27.39 8.39
N PHE A 456 13.31 -27.88 8.08
CA PHE A 456 12.87 -27.98 6.69
C PHE A 456 12.67 -26.59 6.07
N ILE A 457 12.95 -26.43 4.77
CA ILE A 457 12.73 -25.18 4.03
C ILE A 457 11.84 -25.34 2.82
N ALA A 458 10.79 -24.54 2.81
CA ALA A 458 10.00 -24.21 1.64
C ALA A 458 10.68 -23.07 0.87
N VAL A 459 10.86 -23.26 -0.43
CA VAL A 459 11.35 -22.20 -1.33
C VAL A 459 10.25 -21.95 -2.34
N GLU A 460 9.66 -20.76 -2.27
CA GLU A 460 8.61 -20.30 -3.18
C GLU A 460 9.25 -19.53 -4.33
N HIS A 461 8.80 -19.78 -5.57
CA HIS A 461 9.27 -19.09 -6.77
C HIS A 461 8.19 -19.13 -7.84
N ASP A 462 8.35 -18.36 -8.92
CA ASP A 462 7.40 -18.41 -10.04
C ASP A 462 7.40 -19.79 -10.71
N HIS A 463 6.25 -20.14 -11.28
CA HIS A 463 6.05 -21.36 -12.07
C HIS A 463 5.85 -20.99 -13.53
N LEU A 464 6.34 -21.85 -14.42
CA LEU A 464 5.96 -21.79 -15.83
C LEU A 464 4.64 -22.56 -15.94
N ASP A 465 3.57 -21.88 -16.31
CA ASP A 465 2.35 -22.54 -16.73
C ASP A 465 2.68 -23.31 -18.02
N THR A 466 2.80 -24.63 -17.90
CA THR A 466 3.10 -25.55 -19.01
C THR A 466 1.86 -25.92 -19.78
#